data_AF-A0A3M2GVK3-F1
#
_entry.id   AF-A0A3M2GVK3-F1
#
_cell.length_a   1.000
_cell.length_b   1.000
_cell.length_c   1.000
_cell.angle_alpha   90.00
_cell.angle_beta   90.00
_cell.angle_gamma   90.00
#
_symmetry.space_group_name_H-M   'P 1'
#
loop_
_entity.id
_entity.type
_entity.pdbx_description
1 polymer ?
#
loop_
_entity_poly.entity_id
_entity_poly.type
_entity_poly.pdbx_seq_one_letter_code
_entity_poly.pdbx_strand_id
1 'polypeptide(L)'
;LVGLAVTIVVGWRSLTGGERRTEGRLRFAPVAAAGGPEVVAGGAPVAVAELTTPVATPVAVAAGDGPPEERLVDAPFADHDPAPGAVWASLFAYDGVGQVALVGPAGWTGDACIRASVVTDDLRPLDTVTHGPCAEPLGRPATVTCEGDDALVLAVAIPAGAVDLPEGGTGFADAVRVQIVEPATPAYEHLSVRGTITVDPDSEVAIPAFGGAPGDRLTFALGADREGSCTLTGATDDLAATASDDPGA
;
A
#
# COMPACT_ATOMS: atom_id res chain seq x y z
N LEU A 1 -17.29 55.15 46.32
CA LEU A 1 -17.96 53.89 45.93
C LEU A 1 -17.92 53.81 44.41
N VAL A 2 -16.88 53.16 43.86
CA VAL A 2 -16.77 52.88 42.43
C VAL A 2 -16.52 51.39 42.33
N GLY A 3 -17.49 50.69 41.74
CA GLY A 3 -17.59 49.23 41.72
C GLY A 3 -16.56 48.60 40.78
N LEU A 4 -15.92 47.55 41.28
CA LEU A 4 -14.96 46.72 40.56
C LEU A 4 -15.73 45.77 39.62
N ALA A 5 -15.69 46.01 38.32
CA ALA A 5 -16.19 45.06 37.32
C ALA A 5 -15.06 44.07 36.99
N VAL A 6 -15.13 42.87 37.56
CA VAL A 6 -14.24 41.75 37.20
C VAL A 6 -14.76 41.12 35.92
N THR A 7 -14.09 41.36 34.80
CA THR A 7 -14.35 40.67 33.53
C THR A 7 -13.54 39.37 33.52
N ILE A 8 -14.22 38.25 33.76
CA ILE A 8 -13.63 36.92 33.55
C ILE A 8 -13.64 36.66 32.05
N VAL A 9 -12.50 36.90 31.39
CA VAL A 9 -12.26 36.40 30.03
C VAL A 9 -11.92 34.92 30.17
N VAL A 10 -12.93 34.07 30.00
CA VAL A 10 -12.72 32.62 29.82
C VAL A 10 -12.06 32.43 28.46
N GLY A 11 -10.75 32.22 28.47
CA GLY A 11 -9.98 31.88 27.28
C GLY A 11 -10.37 30.50 26.79
N TRP A 12 -11.28 30.43 25.83
CA TRP A 12 -11.52 29.22 25.05
C TRP A 12 -10.38 29.08 24.03
N ARG A 13 -9.23 28.55 24.48
CA ARG A 13 -8.28 27.97 23.53
C ARG A 13 -8.87 26.65 23.08
N SER A 14 -9.19 26.57 21.79
CA SER A 14 -9.59 25.33 21.14
C SER A 14 -8.55 24.25 21.45
N LEU A 15 -9.02 23.13 21.99
CA LEU A 15 -8.32 21.86 21.95
C LEU A 15 -8.43 21.33 20.51
N THR A 16 -7.73 21.99 19.60
CA THR A 16 -7.41 21.46 18.27
C THR A 16 -5.89 21.47 18.13
N GLY A 17 -5.23 20.82 19.09
CA GLY A 17 -3.90 20.30 18.87
C GLY A 17 -4.04 19.04 18.02
N GLY A 18 -4.37 19.20 16.73
CA GLY A 18 -4.09 18.15 15.76
C GLY A 18 -2.58 18.04 15.71
N GLU A 19 -2.02 16.99 16.30
CA GLU A 19 -0.60 16.71 16.21
C GLU A 19 -0.25 16.61 14.73
N ARG A 20 0.50 17.60 14.22
CA ARG A 20 1.16 17.47 12.93
C ARG A 20 2.28 16.46 13.13
N ARG A 21 1.98 15.16 13.05
CA ARG A 21 3.02 14.15 12.93
C ARG A 21 3.79 14.42 11.63
N THR A 22 5.02 14.90 11.80
CA THR A 22 5.97 15.14 10.71
C THR A 22 6.86 13.95 10.43
N GLU A 23 6.75 12.87 11.20
CA GLU A 23 7.62 11.71 11.12
C GLU A 23 6.77 10.45 10.84
N GLY A 24 7.39 9.50 10.12
CA GLY A 24 6.92 8.13 9.89
C GLY A 24 5.56 7.91 9.26
N ARG A 25 5.34 8.68 8.20
CA ARG A 25 4.31 8.41 7.21
C ARG A 25 4.98 8.01 5.90
N LEU A 26 4.29 7.24 5.08
CA LEU A 26 4.71 7.06 3.68
C LEU A 26 4.77 8.44 3.01
N ARG A 27 5.95 8.85 2.55
CA ARG A 27 6.16 10.10 1.80
C ARG A 27 6.84 9.78 0.49
N PHE A 28 6.35 10.39 -0.58
CA PHE A 28 7.07 10.43 -1.84
C PHE A 28 8.41 11.15 -1.68
N ALA A 29 9.47 10.63 -2.30
CA ALA A 29 10.73 11.38 -2.42
C ALA A 29 10.50 12.73 -3.10
N PRO A 30 11.17 13.81 -2.68
CA PRO A 30 11.06 15.09 -3.38
C PRO A 30 11.58 14.92 -4.82
N VAL A 31 10.72 15.25 -5.79
CA VAL A 31 11.11 15.32 -7.20
C VAL A 31 12.15 16.43 -7.32
N ALA A 32 13.39 16.10 -7.67
CA ALA A 32 14.36 17.12 -8.06
C ALA A 32 13.76 17.87 -9.26
N ALA A 33 13.52 19.18 -9.10
CA ALA A 33 12.93 20.02 -10.13
C ALA A 33 13.83 20.03 -11.37
N ALA A 34 13.55 19.15 -12.34
CA ALA A 34 14.23 19.12 -13.62
C ALA A 34 13.44 19.96 -14.61
N GLY A 35 13.97 21.14 -14.93
CA GLY A 35 13.50 21.94 -16.03
C GLY A 35 13.89 21.33 -17.38
N GLY A 36 12.96 21.35 -18.34
CA GLY A 36 13.17 20.98 -19.73
C GLY A 36 12.37 19.74 -20.16
N PRO A 37 11.91 19.65 -21.43
CA PRO A 37 10.89 18.69 -21.82
C PRO A 37 11.42 17.25 -21.80
N GLU A 38 10.65 16.39 -21.14
CA GLU A 38 10.62 14.92 -21.23
C GLU A 38 11.86 14.16 -20.75
N VAL A 39 12.09 14.21 -19.43
CA VAL A 39 12.76 13.13 -18.68
C VAL A 39 11.89 12.83 -17.47
N VAL A 40 11.22 11.67 -17.45
CA VAL A 40 10.47 11.22 -16.28
C VAL A 40 11.45 11.03 -15.12
N ALA A 41 11.26 11.78 -14.03
CA ALA A 41 12.05 11.63 -12.82
C ALA A 41 11.85 10.24 -12.20
N GLY A 42 12.93 9.50 -11.93
CA GLY A 42 12.86 8.25 -11.16
C GLY A 42 13.96 7.22 -11.46
N GLY A 43 14.54 7.18 -12.66
CA GLY A 43 15.57 6.17 -12.97
C GLY A 43 15.08 4.73 -12.81
N ALA A 44 16.01 3.78 -12.64
CA ALA A 44 15.67 2.36 -12.49
C ALA A 44 14.94 2.08 -11.16
N PRO A 45 13.99 1.13 -11.12
CA PRO A 45 13.27 0.80 -9.89
C PRO A 45 14.16 0.00 -8.93
N VAL A 46 14.84 0.72 -8.03
CA VAL A 46 15.70 0.17 -6.97
C VAL A 46 14.98 0.28 -5.64
N ALA A 47 14.71 -0.85 -5.00
CA ALA A 47 13.99 -0.88 -3.74
C ALA A 47 14.82 -0.36 -2.56
N VAL A 48 14.10 0.16 -1.57
CA VAL A 48 14.63 0.51 -0.25
C VAL A 48 14.28 -0.62 0.71
N ALA A 49 15.22 -1.06 1.53
CA ALA A 49 15.05 -2.25 2.37
C ALA A 49 13.91 -2.07 3.40
N GLU A 50 13.78 -0.87 3.94
CA GLU A 50 12.75 -0.46 4.90
C GLU A 50 11.33 -0.49 4.30
N LEU A 51 11.22 -0.39 2.97
CA LEU A 51 9.96 -0.44 2.24
C LEU A 51 9.72 -1.79 1.57
N THR A 52 10.46 -2.82 1.96
CA THR A 52 10.46 -4.13 1.31
C THR A 52 10.18 -5.23 2.33
N THR A 53 9.26 -6.14 2.01
CA THR A 53 8.81 -7.19 2.93
C THR A 53 8.52 -8.49 2.19
N PRO A 54 8.79 -9.66 2.78
CA PRO A 54 8.29 -10.92 2.23
C PRO A 54 6.78 -11.06 2.48
N VAL A 55 6.07 -11.66 1.53
CA VAL A 55 4.69 -12.13 1.70
C VAL A 55 4.77 -13.55 2.27
N ALA A 56 4.91 -13.66 3.59
CA ALA A 56 5.32 -14.92 4.25
C ALA A 56 4.45 -15.36 5.41
N THR A 57 3.41 -14.63 5.79
CA THR A 57 2.59 -14.94 6.97
C THR A 57 1.27 -15.62 6.57
N PRO A 58 1.20 -16.96 6.66
CA PRO A 58 -0.03 -17.73 6.72
C PRO A 58 -1.13 -17.14 7.59
N VAL A 59 -2.33 -17.05 7.05
CA VAL A 59 -3.57 -16.87 7.83
C VAL A 59 -4.63 -17.80 7.27
N ALA A 60 -5.18 -18.65 8.13
CA ALA A 60 -6.32 -19.48 7.80
C ALA A 60 -7.39 -19.41 8.86
N VAL A 61 -8.62 -19.39 8.37
CA VAL A 61 -9.83 -19.48 9.16
C VAL A 61 -10.56 -20.75 8.75
N ALA A 62 -10.65 -21.72 9.66
CA ALA A 62 -11.32 -22.99 9.42
C ALA A 62 -12.81 -22.77 9.19
N ALA A 63 -13.43 -23.48 8.25
CA ALA A 63 -14.87 -23.38 8.01
C ALA A 63 -15.67 -23.82 9.25
N GLY A 64 -16.72 -23.09 9.61
CA GLY A 64 -17.59 -23.44 10.71
C GLY A 64 -18.38 -22.27 11.30
N ASP A 65 -19.19 -22.58 12.30
CA ASP A 65 -19.98 -21.59 13.04
C ASP A 65 -19.11 -20.86 14.08
N GLY A 66 -19.52 -19.64 14.45
CA GLY A 66 -18.84 -18.83 15.45
C GLY A 66 -17.89 -17.79 14.86
N PRO A 67 -17.31 -16.93 15.71
CA PRO A 67 -16.53 -15.79 15.26
C PRO A 67 -15.18 -16.23 14.62
N PRO A 68 -14.73 -15.57 13.54
CA PRO A 68 -13.51 -15.97 12.82
C PRO A 68 -12.25 -16.07 13.69
N GLU A 69 -12.10 -15.20 14.69
CA GLU A 69 -10.95 -15.16 15.59
C GLU A 69 -10.77 -16.44 16.43
N GLU A 70 -11.86 -17.16 16.71
CA GLU A 70 -11.83 -18.44 17.43
C GLU A 70 -11.51 -19.63 16.51
N ARG A 71 -11.55 -19.41 15.20
CA ARG A 71 -11.35 -20.44 14.16
C ARG A 71 -10.03 -20.26 13.40
N LEU A 72 -9.14 -19.41 13.91
CA LEU A 72 -7.78 -19.26 13.40
C LEU A 72 -6.99 -20.56 13.64
N VAL A 73 -6.40 -21.09 12.59
CA VAL A 73 -5.62 -22.33 12.63
C VAL A 73 -4.33 -22.19 11.84
N ASP A 74 -3.35 -23.03 12.17
CA ASP A 74 -2.16 -23.19 11.34
C ASP A 74 -2.58 -23.82 10.01
N ALA A 75 -2.44 -23.07 8.91
CA ALA A 75 -2.79 -23.60 7.61
C ALA A 75 -1.66 -24.43 6.99
N PRO A 76 -2.01 -25.45 6.20
CA PRO A 76 -1.06 -26.25 5.45
C PRO A 76 -0.58 -25.48 4.21
N PHE A 77 0.25 -24.44 4.40
CA PHE A 77 0.87 -23.72 3.30
C PHE A 77 2.12 -24.41 2.73
N ALA A 78 2.44 -25.64 3.18
CA ALA A 78 3.60 -26.39 2.72
C ALA A 78 3.53 -26.76 1.23
N ASP A 79 2.32 -26.86 0.67
CA ASP A 79 2.07 -27.23 -0.73
C ASP A 79 1.51 -26.05 -1.55
N HIS A 80 1.55 -24.83 -1.02
CA HIS A 80 1.00 -23.66 -1.69
C HIS A 80 2.01 -23.09 -2.71
N ASP A 81 1.53 -22.67 -3.88
CA ASP A 81 2.31 -22.06 -4.95
C ASP A 81 1.74 -20.67 -5.25
N PRO A 82 2.50 -19.57 -5.05
CA PRO A 82 3.87 -19.55 -4.53
C PRO A 82 3.94 -19.88 -3.02
N ALA A 83 4.99 -20.58 -2.62
CA ALA A 83 5.22 -20.89 -1.20
C ALA A 83 5.33 -19.61 -0.35
N PRO A 84 4.91 -19.61 0.93
CA PRO A 84 5.06 -18.44 1.78
C PRO A 84 6.50 -17.90 1.78
N GLY A 85 6.65 -16.62 1.48
CA GLY A 85 7.94 -15.92 1.38
C GLY A 85 8.63 -16.00 0.02
N ALA A 86 8.06 -16.72 -0.95
CA ALA A 86 8.56 -16.74 -2.32
C ALA A 86 8.21 -15.44 -3.08
N VAL A 87 7.12 -14.76 -2.70
CA VAL A 87 6.77 -13.43 -3.21
C VAL A 87 7.23 -12.36 -2.23
N TRP A 88 7.79 -11.28 -2.77
CA TRP A 88 8.23 -10.10 -2.04
C TRP A 88 7.50 -8.87 -2.55
N ALA A 89 7.19 -7.96 -1.64
CA ALA A 89 6.52 -6.70 -1.94
C ALA A 89 7.43 -5.52 -1.61
N SER A 90 7.39 -4.48 -2.44
CA SER A 90 8.07 -3.22 -2.17
C SER A 90 7.26 -2.01 -2.66
N LEU A 91 7.45 -0.86 -2.02
CA LEU A 91 6.77 0.38 -2.39
C LEU A 91 7.63 1.27 -3.29
N PHE A 92 6.97 1.80 -4.31
CA PHE A 92 7.54 2.74 -5.26
C PHE A 92 6.57 3.87 -5.56
N ALA A 93 7.09 4.90 -6.23
CA ALA A 93 6.32 5.97 -6.81
C ALA A 93 6.50 5.97 -8.33
N TYR A 94 5.41 6.12 -9.06
CA TYR A 94 5.43 6.29 -10.50
C TYR A 94 4.33 7.25 -10.88
N ASP A 95 4.70 8.30 -11.61
CA ASP A 95 3.77 9.35 -12.06
C ASP A 95 2.98 10.00 -10.90
N GLY A 96 3.65 10.22 -9.76
CA GLY A 96 3.04 10.79 -8.55
C GLY A 96 2.08 9.86 -7.81
N VAL A 97 1.91 8.61 -8.26
CA VAL A 97 1.02 7.61 -7.65
C VAL A 97 1.85 6.55 -6.93
N GLY A 98 1.34 6.05 -5.80
CA GLY A 98 1.94 4.95 -5.05
C GLY A 98 1.82 3.63 -5.81
N GLN A 99 2.87 2.83 -5.78
CA GLN A 99 2.95 1.55 -6.49
C GLN A 99 3.40 0.47 -5.52
N VAL A 100 2.73 -0.68 -5.56
CA VAL A 100 3.18 -1.90 -4.89
C VAL A 100 3.76 -2.81 -5.96
N ALA A 101 5.08 -2.97 -5.96
CA ALA A 101 5.76 -3.95 -6.80
C ALA A 101 5.82 -5.29 -6.07
N LEU A 102 5.42 -6.35 -6.76
CA LEU A 102 5.43 -7.72 -6.29
C LEU A 102 6.37 -8.52 -7.19
N VAL A 103 7.34 -9.21 -6.59
CA VAL A 103 8.33 -10.04 -7.30
C VAL A 103 8.29 -11.45 -6.72
N GLY A 104 8.19 -12.45 -7.58
CA GLY A 104 8.05 -13.86 -7.20
C GLY A 104 8.52 -14.84 -8.28
N PRO A 105 8.28 -16.14 -8.11
CA PRO A 105 8.69 -17.16 -9.07
C PRO A 105 7.93 -17.05 -10.40
N ALA A 106 8.59 -17.22 -11.54
CA ALA A 106 7.94 -17.12 -12.85
C ALA A 106 6.63 -17.95 -12.96
N GLY A 107 5.58 -17.31 -13.47
CA GLY A 107 4.25 -17.90 -13.68
C GLY A 107 3.25 -17.63 -12.54
N TRP A 108 3.67 -17.04 -11.43
CA TRP A 108 2.81 -16.86 -10.24
C TRP A 108 1.72 -15.79 -10.42
N THR A 109 1.92 -14.81 -11.30
CA THR A 109 1.08 -13.61 -11.41
C THR A 109 -0.31 -13.89 -12.01
N GLY A 110 -0.41 -14.84 -12.95
CA GLY A 110 -1.63 -15.03 -13.76
C GLY A 110 -2.81 -15.66 -13.01
N ASP A 111 -2.54 -16.49 -12.00
CA ASP A 111 -3.57 -17.26 -11.27
C ASP A 111 -3.78 -16.77 -9.83
N ALA A 112 -2.97 -15.82 -9.36
CA ALA A 112 -3.02 -15.33 -7.99
C ALA A 112 -4.13 -14.29 -7.78
N CYS A 113 -4.99 -14.50 -6.78
CA CYS A 113 -5.85 -13.44 -6.28
C CYS A 113 -5.05 -12.57 -5.30
N ILE A 114 -4.77 -11.32 -5.70
CA ILE A 114 -3.90 -10.40 -4.96
C ILE A 114 -4.74 -9.26 -4.40
N ARG A 115 -4.50 -8.92 -3.14
CA ARG A 115 -5.04 -7.71 -2.50
C ARG A 115 -3.92 -6.87 -1.93
N ALA A 116 -3.96 -5.57 -2.21
CA ALA A 116 -3.09 -4.60 -1.57
C ALA A 116 -3.95 -3.52 -0.91
N SER A 117 -3.65 -3.21 0.36
CA SER A 117 -4.39 -2.23 1.16
C SER A 117 -3.45 -1.23 1.79
N VAL A 118 -3.67 0.05 1.53
CA VAL A 118 -3.07 1.14 2.31
C VAL A 118 -3.88 1.28 3.58
N VAL A 119 -3.22 1.22 4.74
CA VAL A 119 -3.88 1.19 6.04
C VAL A 119 -3.23 2.16 7.03
N THR A 120 -4.01 2.53 8.04
CA THR A 120 -3.54 3.18 9.28
C THR A 120 -2.84 2.19 10.21
N ASP A 121 -2.27 2.70 11.31
CA ASP A 121 -1.65 1.92 12.38
C ASP A 121 -2.59 0.90 13.05
N ASP A 122 -3.88 1.21 13.16
CA ASP A 122 -4.94 0.30 13.64
C ASP A 122 -5.55 -0.58 12.54
N LEU A 123 -4.89 -0.63 11.37
CA LEU A 123 -5.22 -1.47 10.22
C LEU A 123 -6.53 -1.08 9.51
N ARG A 124 -7.00 0.16 9.69
CA ARG A 124 -8.14 0.69 8.95
C ARG A 124 -7.76 0.91 7.48
N PRO A 125 -8.50 0.35 6.52
CA PRO A 125 -8.22 0.57 5.10
C PRO A 125 -8.54 2.00 4.67
N LEU A 126 -7.57 2.64 4.01
CA LEU A 126 -7.69 3.93 3.34
C LEU A 126 -7.88 3.74 1.83
N ASP A 127 -7.14 2.79 1.25
CA ASP A 127 -7.35 2.29 -0.10
C ASP A 127 -7.21 0.77 -0.08
N THR A 128 -7.97 0.08 -0.92
CA THR A 128 -7.83 -1.38 -1.11
C THR A 128 -8.07 -1.69 -2.57
N VAL A 129 -7.10 -2.37 -3.17
CA VAL A 129 -7.15 -2.83 -4.54
C VAL A 129 -7.13 -4.34 -4.60
N THR A 130 -7.84 -4.90 -5.57
CA THR A 130 -7.87 -6.33 -5.86
C THR A 130 -7.48 -6.60 -7.32
N HIS A 131 -6.60 -7.57 -7.54
CA HIS A 131 -6.16 -8.06 -8.86
C HIS A 131 -6.28 -9.59 -8.94
N GLY A 132 -6.50 -10.11 -10.16
CA GLY A 132 -6.54 -11.54 -10.45
C GLY A 132 -7.90 -12.20 -10.23
N PRO A 133 -7.98 -13.54 -10.31
CA PRO A 133 -9.23 -14.32 -10.27
C PRO A 133 -9.81 -14.46 -8.85
N CYS A 134 -10.09 -13.34 -8.20
CA CYS A 134 -10.66 -13.31 -6.85
C CYS A 134 -12.15 -13.67 -6.85
N ALA A 135 -12.53 -14.76 -6.17
CA ALA A 135 -13.93 -15.17 -6.02
C ALA A 135 -14.79 -14.08 -5.36
N GLU A 136 -14.23 -13.37 -4.37
CA GLU A 136 -14.88 -12.27 -3.67
C GLU A 136 -13.96 -11.04 -3.71
N PRO A 137 -14.06 -10.15 -4.71
CA PRO A 137 -13.21 -8.97 -4.77
C PRO A 137 -13.56 -7.99 -3.65
N LEU A 138 -12.54 -7.39 -3.02
CA LEU A 138 -12.70 -6.35 -2.00
C LEU A 138 -12.03 -5.05 -2.45
N GLY A 139 -12.65 -3.92 -2.15
CA GLY A 139 -12.18 -2.62 -2.63
C GLY A 139 -12.38 -2.47 -4.14
N ARG A 140 -11.55 -1.62 -4.76
CA ARG A 140 -11.64 -1.33 -6.21
C ARG A 140 -10.78 -2.32 -7.01
N PRO A 141 -11.06 -2.51 -8.31
CA PRO A 141 -10.13 -3.19 -9.21
C PRO A 141 -8.77 -2.49 -9.20
N ALA A 142 -7.70 -3.26 -9.16
CA ALA A 142 -6.34 -2.72 -9.23
C ALA A 142 -6.03 -2.23 -10.63
N THR A 143 -5.37 -1.08 -10.72
CA THR A 143 -4.74 -0.64 -11.96
C THR A 143 -3.35 -1.24 -12.03
N VAL A 144 -3.11 -2.09 -13.02
CA VAL A 144 -1.81 -2.74 -13.25
C VAL A 144 -0.94 -1.81 -14.07
N THR A 145 0.16 -1.31 -13.48
CA THR A 145 1.07 -0.36 -14.13
C THR A 145 2.25 -1.05 -14.79
N CYS A 146 2.58 -2.27 -14.38
CA CYS A 146 3.60 -3.11 -14.98
C CYS A 146 3.26 -4.58 -14.79
N GLU A 147 3.33 -5.38 -15.86
CA GLU A 147 2.97 -6.81 -15.83
C GLU A 147 4.04 -7.70 -16.47
N GLY A 148 4.29 -8.85 -15.85
CA GLY A 148 5.23 -9.87 -16.31
C GLY A 148 4.98 -11.20 -15.57
N ASP A 149 5.69 -12.24 -16.00
CA ASP A 149 5.52 -13.59 -15.43
C ASP A 149 6.04 -13.70 -13.98
N ASP A 150 7.03 -12.91 -13.61
CA ASP A 150 7.68 -12.92 -12.30
C ASP A 150 7.51 -11.60 -11.51
N ALA A 151 7.00 -10.53 -12.15
CA ALA A 151 6.75 -9.25 -11.53
C ALA A 151 5.39 -8.65 -11.89
N LEU A 152 4.72 -8.08 -10.90
CA LEU A 152 3.46 -7.35 -11.04
C LEU A 152 3.52 -6.06 -10.25
N VAL A 153 3.06 -4.95 -10.83
CA VAL A 153 3.01 -3.65 -10.14
C VAL A 153 1.58 -3.12 -10.14
N LEU A 154 1.08 -2.86 -8.95
CA LEU A 154 -0.29 -2.40 -8.69
C LEU A 154 -0.27 -0.98 -8.15
N ALA A 155 -1.08 -0.10 -8.75
CA ALA A 155 -1.23 1.26 -8.26
C ALA A 155 -2.16 1.34 -7.04
N VAL A 156 -1.70 2.02 -6.00
CA VAL A 156 -2.41 2.27 -4.75
C VAL A 156 -2.45 3.76 -4.44
N ALA A 157 -3.57 4.21 -3.87
CA ALA A 157 -3.73 5.58 -3.42
C ALA A 157 -3.12 5.72 -2.02
N ILE A 158 -1.99 6.41 -1.92
CA ILE A 158 -1.33 6.74 -0.65
C ILE A 158 -1.57 8.22 -0.36
N PRO A 159 -2.46 8.56 0.60
CA PRO A 159 -2.67 9.93 1.01
C PRO A 159 -1.36 10.62 1.45
N ALA A 160 -1.14 11.85 1.00
CA ALA A 160 0.05 12.63 1.36
C ALA A 160 0.03 13.14 2.82
N GLY A 161 -1.13 13.11 3.47
CA GLY A 161 -1.37 13.64 4.81
C GLY A 161 -2.51 12.92 5.53
N ALA A 162 -2.96 13.52 6.64
CA ALA A 162 -4.05 13.00 7.44
C ALA A 162 -5.36 12.97 6.62
N VAL A 163 -6.15 11.92 6.81
CA VAL A 163 -7.48 11.78 6.20
C VAL A 163 -8.54 11.62 7.29
N ASP A 164 -9.71 12.21 7.07
CA ASP A 164 -10.86 12.04 7.96
C ASP A 164 -11.42 10.62 7.84
N LEU A 165 -11.65 9.97 8.97
CA LEU A 165 -12.22 8.63 9.02
C LEU A 165 -13.75 8.68 9.11
N PRO A 166 -14.49 7.75 8.43
CA PRO A 166 -15.96 7.73 8.46
C PRO A 166 -16.57 7.61 9.87
N GLU A 167 -15.87 6.95 10.77
CA GLU A 167 -16.19 6.77 12.19
C GLU A 167 -15.88 8.00 13.05
N GLY A 168 -15.23 9.01 12.48
CA GLY A 168 -14.71 10.19 13.15
C GLY A 168 -13.24 10.06 13.56
N GLY A 169 -12.55 11.20 13.61
CA GLY A 169 -11.10 11.27 13.83
C GLY A 169 -10.32 11.32 12.51
N THR A 170 -8.98 11.33 12.61
CA THR A 170 -8.08 11.35 11.46
C THR A 170 -7.07 10.22 11.51
N GLY A 171 -6.73 9.65 10.36
CA GLY A 171 -5.70 8.61 10.21
C GLY A 171 -4.64 8.99 9.17
N PHE A 172 -3.52 8.27 9.17
CA PHE A 172 -2.44 8.41 8.20
C PHE A 172 -2.22 7.10 7.43
N ALA A 173 -1.53 7.18 6.29
CA ALA A 173 -1.04 5.99 5.60
C ALA A 173 0.23 5.48 6.28
N ASP A 174 0.04 4.56 7.24
CA ASP A 174 1.10 4.04 8.11
C ASP A 174 1.70 2.72 7.59
N ALA A 175 0.91 1.94 6.85
CA ALA A 175 1.37 0.68 6.27
C ALA A 175 0.68 0.34 4.95
N VAL A 176 1.30 -0.59 4.21
CA VAL A 176 0.68 -1.29 3.08
C VAL A 176 0.68 -2.78 3.37
N ARG A 177 -0.51 -3.37 3.36
CA ARG A 177 -0.71 -4.81 3.53
C ARG A 177 -0.92 -5.46 2.18
N VAL A 178 -0.18 -6.52 1.92
CA VAL A 178 -0.31 -7.34 0.71
C VAL A 178 -0.80 -8.72 1.13
N GLN A 179 -1.72 -9.28 0.35
CA GLN A 179 -2.26 -10.61 0.57
C GLN A 179 -2.36 -11.35 -0.77
N ILE A 180 -1.88 -12.58 -0.78
CA ILE A 180 -2.23 -13.57 -1.81
C ILE A 180 -3.32 -14.43 -1.18
N VAL A 181 -4.52 -14.38 -1.76
CA VAL A 181 -5.73 -14.97 -1.19
C VAL A 181 -6.07 -16.22 -1.97
N GLU A 182 -6.26 -17.32 -1.25
CA GLU A 182 -6.66 -18.57 -1.84
C GLU A 182 -8.18 -18.67 -1.98
N PRO A 183 -8.68 -19.42 -2.97
CA PRO A 183 -10.08 -19.79 -3.03
C PRO A 183 -10.53 -20.49 -1.74
N ALA A 184 -11.73 -20.18 -1.29
CA ALA A 184 -12.33 -20.90 -0.18
C ALA A 184 -12.46 -22.39 -0.50
N THR A 185 -12.27 -23.23 0.51
CA THR A 185 -12.39 -24.68 0.42
C THR A 185 -13.40 -25.18 1.46
N PRO A 186 -13.90 -26.42 1.36
CA PRO A 186 -14.74 -26.99 2.42
C PRO A 186 -14.08 -27.02 3.80
N ALA A 187 -12.75 -26.93 3.88
CA ALA A 187 -12.01 -26.90 5.14
C ALA A 187 -11.74 -25.47 5.66
N TYR A 188 -11.64 -24.49 4.78
CA TYR A 188 -11.24 -23.12 5.11
C TYR A 188 -12.14 -22.10 4.41
N GLU A 189 -12.78 -21.22 5.18
CA GLU A 189 -13.54 -20.10 4.61
C GLU A 189 -12.63 -18.95 4.17
N HIS A 190 -11.43 -18.84 4.77
CA HIS A 190 -10.42 -17.89 4.36
C HIS A 190 -9.04 -18.52 4.50
N LEU A 191 -8.22 -18.34 3.46
CA LEU A 191 -6.83 -18.77 3.43
C LEU A 191 -6.04 -17.69 2.67
N SER A 192 -4.98 -17.16 3.27
CA SER A 192 -4.11 -16.18 2.62
C SER A 192 -2.68 -16.20 3.16
N VAL A 193 -1.73 -15.81 2.31
CA VAL A 193 -0.38 -15.45 2.75
C VAL A 193 -0.26 -13.94 2.73
N ARG A 194 0.25 -13.36 3.82
CA ARG A 194 0.28 -11.92 4.04
C ARG A 194 1.69 -11.37 4.19
N GLY A 195 1.89 -10.15 3.72
CA GLY A 195 3.04 -9.31 3.98
C GLY A 195 2.57 -7.92 4.40
N THR A 196 3.34 -7.23 5.24
CA THR A 196 3.07 -5.85 5.63
C THR A 196 4.34 -5.04 5.49
N ILE A 197 4.24 -3.95 4.73
CA ILE A 197 5.26 -2.91 4.64
C ILE A 197 4.82 -1.84 5.63
N THR A 198 5.56 -1.67 6.72
CA THR A 198 5.27 -0.69 7.76
C THR A 198 6.30 0.42 7.69
N VAL A 199 5.85 1.67 7.71
CA VAL A 199 6.75 2.80 7.94
C VAL A 199 6.80 3.07 9.43
N ASP A 200 8.01 3.11 9.98
CA ASP A 200 8.19 3.47 11.39
C ASP A 200 7.75 4.93 11.58
N PRO A 201 6.84 5.24 12.54
CA PRO A 201 6.30 6.57 12.85
C PRO A 201 7.38 7.62 13.17
N ASP A 202 8.61 7.22 13.45
CA ASP A 202 9.74 8.10 13.76
C ASP A 202 10.79 8.14 12.62
N SER A 203 10.54 7.44 11.51
CA SER A 203 11.48 7.35 10.37
C SER A 203 11.16 8.34 9.24
N GLU A 204 12.23 8.88 8.62
CA GLU A 204 12.15 9.63 7.37
C GLU A 204 12.51 8.72 6.19
N VAL A 205 11.60 7.82 5.82
CA VAL A 205 11.77 6.96 4.63
C VAL A 205 10.95 7.52 3.47
N ALA A 206 11.66 7.88 2.40
CA ALA A 206 11.05 8.33 1.16
C ALA A 206 10.78 7.14 0.22
N ILE A 207 9.56 7.08 -0.31
CA ILE A 207 9.19 6.11 -1.34
C ILE A 207 10.02 6.41 -2.60
N PRO A 208 10.84 5.44 -3.08
CA PRO A 208 11.66 5.63 -4.27
C PRO A 208 10.78 5.79 -5.50
N ALA A 209 11.05 6.82 -6.30
CA ALA A 209 10.41 6.97 -7.61
C ALA A 209 11.16 6.16 -8.67
N PHE A 210 10.44 5.65 -9.66
CA PHE A 210 11.04 5.13 -10.91
C PHE A 210 10.39 5.82 -12.11
N GLY A 211 11.05 5.71 -13.27
CA GLY A 211 10.54 6.26 -14.53
C GLY A 211 10.49 5.20 -15.63
N GLY A 212 9.87 5.56 -16.75
CA GLY A 212 9.74 4.73 -17.94
C GLY A 212 8.58 5.20 -18.81
N ALA A 213 8.52 4.70 -20.04
CA ALA A 213 7.40 4.90 -20.96
C ALA A 213 6.57 3.61 -21.09
N PRO A 214 5.28 3.72 -21.48
CA PRO A 214 4.48 2.55 -21.82
C PRO A 214 5.19 1.68 -22.86
N GLY A 215 5.27 0.37 -22.59
CA GLY A 215 6.00 -0.60 -23.41
C GLY A 215 7.45 -0.84 -22.97
N ASP A 216 8.02 -0.02 -22.10
CA ASP A 216 9.36 -0.27 -21.55
C ASP A 216 9.38 -1.53 -20.68
N ARG A 217 10.47 -2.29 -20.77
CA ARG A 217 10.74 -3.41 -19.86
C ARG A 217 11.53 -2.90 -18.66
N LEU A 218 10.93 -3.02 -17.48
CA LEU A 218 11.56 -2.68 -16.21
C LEU A 218 12.01 -3.94 -15.46
N THR A 219 13.07 -3.81 -14.68
CA THR A 219 13.55 -4.84 -13.76
C THR A 219 13.54 -4.28 -12.35
N PHE A 220 12.67 -4.82 -11.50
CA PHE A 220 12.55 -4.45 -10.09
C PHE A 220 13.51 -5.27 -9.25
N ALA A 221 14.50 -4.61 -8.65
CA ALA A 221 15.45 -5.25 -7.75
C ALA A 221 15.07 -4.97 -6.29
N LEU A 222 14.56 -5.99 -5.59
CA LEU A 222 14.12 -5.92 -4.19
C LEU A 222 15.20 -6.34 -3.17
N GLY A 223 16.44 -6.50 -3.65
CA GLY A 223 17.62 -6.85 -2.84
C GLY A 223 17.83 -8.36 -2.66
N ALA A 224 19.09 -8.76 -2.45
CA ALA A 224 19.56 -10.15 -2.32
C ALA A 224 19.01 -11.10 -3.40
N ASP A 225 19.29 -10.77 -4.68
CA ASP A 225 18.95 -11.55 -5.87
C ASP A 225 17.44 -11.71 -6.15
N ARG A 226 16.62 -10.85 -5.54
CA ARG A 226 15.17 -10.79 -5.79
C ARG A 226 14.91 -9.79 -6.90
N GLU A 227 14.85 -10.32 -8.11
CA GLU A 227 14.61 -9.54 -9.32
C GLU A 227 13.43 -10.12 -10.08
N GLY A 228 12.58 -9.24 -10.58
CA GLY A 228 11.50 -9.59 -11.49
C GLY A 228 11.37 -8.53 -12.55
N SER A 229 10.90 -8.92 -13.73
CA SER A 229 10.80 -8.03 -14.89
C SER A 229 9.40 -7.99 -15.46
N CYS A 230 8.95 -6.80 -15.77
CA CYS A 230 7.62 -6.56 -16.30
C CYS A 230 7.66 -5.47 -17.38
N THR A 231 6.59 -5.38 -18.16
CA THR A 231 6.40 -4.34 -19.17
C THR A 231 5.44 -3.28 -18.65
N LEU A 232 5.82 -2.01 -18.73
CA LEU A 232 4.96 -0.89 -18.37
C LEU A 232 3.73 -0.81 -19.27
N THR A 233 2.55 -0.70 -18.66
CA THR A 233 1.27 -0.72 -19.39
C THR A 233 0.81 0.67 -19.81
N GLY A 234 1.27 1.72 -19.13
CA GLY A 234 0.81 3.11 -19.31
C GLY A 234 -0.50 3.45 -18.60
N ALA A 235 -0.99 2.58 -17.71
CA ALA A 235 -2.26 2.78 -17.02
C ALA A 235 -2.14 3.65 -15.75
N THR A 236 -1.68 4.90 -15.82
CA THR A 236 -1.69 5.82 -14.65
C THR A 236 -2.73 6.94 -14.74
N ASP A 237 -3.29 7.18 -15.93
CA ASP A 237 -4.07 8.38 -16.25
C ASP A 237 -5.36 8.56 -15.41
N ASP A 238 -5.93 7.48 -14.87
CA ASP A 238 -7.19 7.54 -14.12
C ASP A 238 -7.02 7.83 -12.60
N LEU A 239 -5.80 7.71 -12.05
CA LEU A 239 -5.56 7.83 -10.60
C LEU A 239 -5.06 9.23 -10.18
N ALA A 240 -4.31 9.91 -11.04
CA ALA A 240 -3.78 11.25 -10.77
C ALA A 240 -4.88 12.31 -10.57
N ALA A 241 -6.05 12.12 -11.20
CA ALA A 241 -7.18 13.05 -11.08
C ALA A 241 -7.75 13.14 -9.65
N THR A 242 -7.67 12.07 -8.85
CA THR A 242 -8.20 12.04 -7.47
C THR A 242 -7.26 12.63 -6.42
N ALA A 243 -5.98 12.82 -6.74
CA ALA A 243 -5.01 13.42 -5.82
C ALA A 243 -4.98 14.97 -5.89
N SER A 244 -5.65 15.56 -6.89
CA SER A 244 -5.60 17.00 -7.17
C SER A 244 -6.83 17.79 -6.69
N ASP A 245 -7.84 17.13 -6.09
CA ASP A 245 -8.97 17.84 -5.47
C ASP A 245 -8.57 18.35 -4.07
N ASP A 246 -7.68 19.34 -4.06
CA ASP A 246 -7.61 20.35 -3.00
C ASP A 246 -8.48 21.54 -3.43
N PRO A 247 -9.70 21.72 -2.91
CA PRO A 247 -10.48 22.94 -3.12
C PRO A 247 -9.93 24.03 -2.20
N GLY A 248 -8.72 24.51 -2.50
CA GLY A 248 -7.92 25.35 -1.62
C GLY A 248 -7.00 26.35 -2.33
N ALA A 249 -7.47 26.94 -3.44
CA ALA A 249 -6.90 28.15 -4.03
C ALA A 249 -7.92 29.29 -4.05
#